data_AF-A0A822IGL9-F1
#
_entry.id   AF-A0A822IGL9-F1
#
_cell.length_a   1.000
_cell.length_b   1.000
_cell.length_c   1.000
_cell.angle_alpha   90.00
_cell.angle_beta   90.00
_cell.angle_gamma   90.00
#
_symmetry.space_group_name_H-M   'P 1'
#
loop_
_entity.id
_entity.type
_entity.pdbx_description
1 polymer ?
#
loop_
_entity_poly.entity_id
_entity_poly.type
_entity_poly.pdbx_seq_one_letter_code
_entity_poly.pdbx_strand_id
1 'polypeptide(L)'
;MSKKNKFFKNPHEIVQELGKLPITATLNFPKNLSKTCVSMDGVAKAENRDDIVRRSGTNDYSMSLERLFNAFDTFVREYSRRKSTAGQTNNYDFTDPCELTIFLLWQIRHTWTHQGGLIDEICKGEYEKALNSALIKGIKPIIDLPENLEVGSEFTIQFDAYLSVKKCIFKYIGERISEEDLKILSKRSSVTNIKFSKCDIIMTYEFGTVQIDLAEAYECGCDIDPVTQEFGATSEMFYNPETGLITVPSTGKSFPAKLIKR
;
A
#
# COMPACT_ATOMS: atom_id res chain seq x y z
N MET A 1 -27.49 4.66 -8.62
CA MET A 1 -26.66 4.48 -7.40
C MET A 1 -26.74 3.02 -6.96
N SER A 2 -25.63 2.28 -7.02
CA SER A 2 -25.57 0.91 -6.51
C SER A 2 -25.68 0.91 -4.98
N LYS A 3 -26.59 0.11 -4.41
CA LYS A 3 -26.71 -0.08 -2.95
C LYS A 3 -25.39 -0.66 -2.43
N LYS A 4 -24.56 0.16 -1.76
CA LYS A 4 -23.37 -0.32 -1.04
C LYS A 4 -23.82 -1.37 -0.02
N ASN A 5 -23.37 -2.61 -0.18
CA ASN A 5 -23.69 -3.70 0.72
C ASN A 5 -22.95 -3.47 2.04
N LYS A 6 -23.69 -3.29 3.16
CA LYS A 6 -23.14 -2.85 4.47
C LYS A 6 -22.05 -3.78 5.04
N PHE A 7 -21.92 -4.99 4.52
CA PHE A 7 -20.94 -5.99 4.98
C PHE A 7 -19.56 -5.86 4.35
N PHE A 8 -19.40 -5.12 3.25
CA PHE A 8 -18.13 -5.04 2.52
C PHE A 8 -17.60 -3.61 2.47
N LYS A 9 -16.41 -3.40 3.03
CA LYS A 9 -15.67 -2.13 2.90
C LYS A 9 -15.01 -2.07 1.51
N ASN A 10 -15.04 -0.90 0.87
CA ASN A 10 -14.27 -0.67 -0.35
C ASN A 10 -12.78 -0.63 0.03
N PRO A 11 -11.92 -1.53 -0.49
CA PRO A 11 -10.52 -1.59 -0.10
C PRO A 11 -9.68 -0.42 -0.62
N HIS A 12 -10.26 0.41 -1.50
CA HIS A 12 -9.65 1.65 -1.99
C HIS A 12 -10.20 2.89 -1.31
N GLU A 13 -11.05 2.76 -0.28
CA GLU A 13 -11.54 3.88 0.53
C GLU A 13 -10.94 3.79 1.94
N ILE A 14 -10.40 4.92 2.41
CA ILE A 14 -10.07 5.13 3.82
C ILE A 14 -11.17 6.00 4.40
N VAL A 15 -11.85 5.48 5.42
CA VAL A 15 -12.87 6.22 6.16
C VAL A 15 -12.35 6.42 7.58
N GLN A 16 -12.28 7.68 8.02
CA GLN A 16 -11.84 8.07 9.35
C GLN A 16 -12.74 9.19 9.86
N GLU A 17 -13.00 9.22 11.17
CA GLU A 17 -13.65 10.33 11.85
C GLU A 17 -12.59 11.24 12.50
N LEU A 18 -12.63 12.54 12.22
CA LEU A 18 -11.90 13.57 12.96
C LEU A 18 -12.90 14.30 13.87
N GLY A 19 -12.97 13.88 15.13
CA GLY A 19 -14.06 14.31 16.01
C GLY A 19 -15.40 13.86 15.40
N LYS A 20 -16.30 14.80 15.14
CA LYS A 20 -17.57 14.53 14.43
C LYS A 20 -17.47 14.58 12.90
N LEU A 21 -16.35 15.03 12.34
CA LEU A 21 -16.20 15.20 10.89
C LEU A 21 -15.84 13.86 10.22
N PRO A 22 -16.70 13.29 9.35
CA PRO A 22 -16.35 12.10 8.59
C PRO A 22 -15.46 12.46 7.40
N ILE A 23 -14.29 11.82 7.30
CA ILE A 23 -13.37 11.93 6.18
C ILE A 23 -13.39 10.62 5.40
N THR A 24 -13.64 10.73 4.09
CA THR A 24 -13.49 9.62 3.15
C THR A 24 -12.46 9.99 2.10
N ALA A 25 -11.36 9.23 2.04
CA ALA A 25 -10.35 9.37 1.00
C ALA A 25 -10.36 8.17 0.08
N THR A 26 -10.44 8.43 -1.23
CA THR A 26 -10.34 7.39 -2.26
C THR A 26 -8.91 7.31 -2.74
N LEU A 27 -8.33 6.12 -2.63
CA LEU A 27 -6.97 5.83 -3.08
C LEU A 27 -6.98 5.51 -4.57
N ASN A 28 -6.05 6.09 -5.32
CA ASN A 28 -5.91 5.83 -6.74
C ASN A 28 -5.49 4.37 -7.01
N PHE A 29 -6.03 3.79 -8.08
CA PHE A 29 -5.65 2.47 -8.57
C PHE A 29 -5.85 2.38 -10.10
N PRO A 30 -5.02 1.62 -10.82
CA PRO A 30 -5.26 1.32 -12.23
C PRO A 30 -6.51 0.43 -12.36
N LYS A 31 -7.41 0.76 -13.29
CA LYS A 31 -8.71 0.07 -13.45
C LYS A 31 -8.60 -1.45 -13.61
N ASN A 32 -7.53 -1.92 -14.27
CA ASN A 32 -7.30 -3.34 -14.53
C ASN A 32 -6.41 -4.04 -13.49
N LEU A 33 -5.94 -3.33 -12.46
CA LEU A 33 -5.01 -3.82 -11.44
C LEU A 33 -5.52 -3.53 -10.03
N SER A 34 -6.84 -3.47 -9.83
CA SER A 34 -7.43 -3.08 -8.55
C SER A 34 -7.06 -4.07 -7.45
N LYS A 35 -7.10 -5.38 -7.71
CA LYS A 35 -6.73 -6.37 -6.68
C LYS A 35 -5.23 -6.34 -6.41
N THR A 36 -4.41 -6.12 -7.42
CA THR A 36 -2.96 -5.94 -7.28
C THR A 36 -2.68 -4.76 -6.35
N CYS A 37 -3.37 -3.62 -6.52
CA CYS A 37 -3.26 -2.47 -5.61
C CYS A 37 -3.65 -2.81 -4.16
N VAL A 38 -4.65 -3.67 -3.94
CA VAL A 38 -5.02 -4.12 -2.58
C VAL A 38 -3.96 -5.05 -2.01
N SER A 39 -3.44 -5.98 -2.82
CA SER A 39 -2.36 -6.88 -2.41
C SER A 39 -1.07 -6.11 -2.08
N MET A 40 -0.77 -5.04 -2.81
CA MET A 40 0.36 -4.15 -2.54
C MET A 40 0.23 -3.42 -1.18
N ASP A 41 -0.98 -3.07 -0.73
CA ASP A 41 -1.15 -2.56 0.65
C ASP A 41 -0.77 -3.61 1.69
N GLY A 42 -1.00 -4.89 1.37
CA GLY A 42 -0.56 -6.02 2.19
C GLY A 42 0.96 -6.11 2.29
N VAL A 43 1.67 -5.78 1.21
CA VAL A 43 3.14 -5.67 1.20
C VAL A 43 3.59 -4.55 2.14
N ALA A 44 3.04 -3.34 2.00
CA ALA A 44 3.42 -2.20 2.85
C ALA A 44 3.18 -2.47 4.34
N LYS A 45 2.11 -3.20 4.69
CA LYS A 45 1.83 -3.62 6.08
C LYS A 45 2.81 -4.65 6.59
N ALA A 46 3.21 -5.62 5.76
CA ALA A 46 4.20 -6.61 6.13
C ALA A 46 5.59 -5.98 6.31
N GLU A 47 6.01 -5.12 5.39
CA GLU A 47 7.27 -4.39 5.48
C GLU A 47 7.34 -3.57 6.77
N ASN A 48 6.28 -2.85 7.13
CA ASN A 48 6.26 -2.09 8.37
C ASN A 48 6.37 -2.99 9.62
N ARG A 49 5.82 -4.20 9.60
CA ARG A 49 5.95 -5.15 10.72
C ARG A 49 7.37 -5.73 10.77
N ASP A 50 7.93 -6.14 9.64
CA ASP A 50 9.29 -6.67 9.57
C ASP A 50 10.32 -5.57 9.93
N ASP A 51 10.08 -4.30 9.56
CA ASP A 51 10.89 -3.15 9.99
C ASP A 51 10.89 -2.96 11.51
N ILE A 52 9.73 -3.11 12.16
CA ILE A 52 9.62 -3.03 13.63
C ILE A 52 10.41 -4.18 14.26
N VAL A 53 10.27 -5.39 13.73
CA VAL A 53 10.97 -6.59 14.23
C VAL A 53 12.49 -6.48 14.02
N ARG A 54 12.94 -5.94 12.88
CA ARG A 54 14.36 -5.65 12.60
C ARG A 54 14.94 -4.66 13.59
N ARG A 55 14.20 -3.60 13.94
CA ARG A 55 14.64 -2.64 14.98
C ARG A 55 14.78 -3.28 16.36
N SER A 56 14.05 -4.37 16.63
CA SER A 56 14.21 -5.18 17.84
C SER A 56 15.28 -6.28 17.76
N GLY A 57 15.99 -6.41 16.63
CA GLY A 57 17.17 -7.27 16.48
C GLY A 57 17.04 -8.46 15.53
N THR A 58 15.84 -8.74 14.98
CA THR A 58 15.62 -9.89 14.08
C THR A 58 15.50 -9.43 12.63
N ASN A 59 16.48 -9.77 11.79
CA ASN A 59 16.50 -9.41 10.37
C ASN A 59 15.88 -10.50 9.48
N ASP A 60 14.56 -10.62 9.54
CA ASP A 60 13.78 -11.58 8.75
C ASP A 60 12.62 -10.87 8.04
N TYR A 61 12.67 -10.84 6.71
CA TYR A 61 11.69 -10.21 5.81
C TYR A 61 10.86 -11.25 5.05
N SER A 62 10.78 -12.49 5.54
CA SER A 62 10.06 -13.59 4.87
C SER A 62 8.58 -13.30 4.74
N MET A 63 7.97 -12.64 5.72
CA MET A 63 6.57 -12.23 5.65
C MET A 63 6.35 -11.14 4.58
N SER A 64 7.25 -10.16 4.48
CA SER A 64 7.23 -9.17 3.40
C SER A 64 7.41 -9.81 2.02
N LEU A 65 8.30 -10.80 1.91
CA LEU A 65 8.53 -11.57 0.69
C LEU A 65 7.28 -12.37 0.29
N GLU A 66 6.63 -13.05 1.23
CA GLU A 66 5.39 -13.79 1.02
C GLU A 66 4.28 -12.87 0.48
N ARG A 67 4.07 -11.71 1.11
CA ARG A 67 3.08 -10.73 0.66
C ARG A 67 3.43 -10.14 -0.70
N LEU A 68 4.71 -9.89 -0.96
CA LEU A 68 5.18 -9.39 -2.25
C LEU A 68 4.88 -10.40 -3.37
N PHE A 69 5.14 -11.69 -3.15
CA PHE A 69 4.80 -12.74 -4.11
C PHE A 69 3.29 -12.96 -4.26
N ASN A 70 2.51 -12.81 -3.19
CA ASN A 70 1.04 -12.81 -3.27
C ASN A 70 0.53 -11.65 -4.16
N ALA A 71 1.11 -10.46 -4.03
CA ALA A 71 0.81 -9.32 -4.87
C ALA A 71 1.26 -9.54 -6.33
N PHE A 72 2.43 -10.14 -6.53
CA PHE A 72 2.95 -10.48 -7.84
C PHE A 72 2.07 -11.53 -8.58
N ASP A 73 1.62 -12.58 -7.90
CA ASP A 73 0.68 -13.54 -8.51
C ASP A 73 -0.64 -12.87 -8.87
N THR A 74 -1.12 -11.95 -8.01
CA THR A 74 -2.32 -11.16 -8.29
C THR A 74 -2.13 -10.32 -9.55
N PHE A 75 -0.97 -9.68 -9.70
CA PHE A 75 -0.59 -8.94 -10.91
C PHE A 75 -0.62 -9.83 -12.15
N VAL A 76 0.11 -10.96 -12.14
CA VAL A 76 0.18 -11.87 -13.30
C VAL A 76 -1.22 -12.34 -13.69
N ARG A 77 -2.08 -12.67 -12.71
CA ARG A 77 -3.47 -13.06 -12.96
C ARG A 77 -4.32 -11.92 -13.50
N GLU A 78 -4.23 -10.71 -12.96
CA GLU A 78 -5.02 -9.58 -13.47
C GLU A 78 -4.58 -9.18 -14.88
N TYR A 79 -3.26 -9.07 -15.09
CA TYR A 79 -2.66 -8.71 -16.36
C TYR A 79 -2.98 -9.73 -17.47
N SER A 80 -2.85 -11.02 -17.17
CA SER A 80 -3.17 -12.10 -18.12
C SER A 80 -4.67 -12.39 -18.25
N ARG A 81 -5.55 -11.67 -17.54
CA ARG A 81 -6.98 -11.99 -17.43
C ARG A 81 -7.25 -13.43 -16.97
N ARG A 82 -6.46 -13.89 -16.00
CA ARG A 82 -6.46 -15.21 -15.35
C ARG A 82 -6.01 -16.37 -16.24
N LYS A 83 -5.35 -16.09 -17.38
CA LYS A 83 -4.80 -17.13 -18.25
C LYS A 83 -3.48 -17.69 -17.73
N SER A 84 -2.78 -16.93 -16.91
CA SER A 84 -1.46 -17.28 -16.38
C SER A 84 -1.39 -17.12 -14.87
N THR A 85 -0.46 -17.85 -14.27
CA THR A 85 -0.04 -17.71 -12.88
C THR A 85 1.46 -17.49 -12.85
N ALA A 86 1.98 -16.89 -11.78
CA ALA A 86 3.42 -16.68 -11.65
C ALA A 86 4.23 -18.00 -11.60
N GLY A 87 3.60 -19.17 -11.49
CA GLY A 87 4.29 -20.47 -11.55
C GLY A 87 4.66 -20.96 -12.94
N GLN A 88 4.16 -20.34 -14.01
CA GLN A 88 4.42 -20.81 -15.35
C GLN A 88 5.77 -20.29 -15.87
N THR A 89 6.63 -21.20 -16.32
CA THR A 89 7.99 -20.89 -16.81
C THR A 89 8.00 -19.93 -18.00
N ASN A 90 6.99 -19.98 -18.87
CA ASN A 90 6.86 -19.13 -20.05
C ASN A 90 6.62 -17.65 -19.74
N ASN A 91 6.38 -17.29 -18.47
CA ASN A 91 6.31 -15.89 -18.06
C ASN A 91 7.69 -15.24 -17.92
N TYR A 92 8.76 -16.05 -17.89
CA TYR A 92 10.10 -15.62 -17.49
C TYR A 92 11.13 -15.79 -18.61
N ASP A 93 12.00 -14.79 -18.76
CA ASP A 93 13.27 -14.88 -19.46
C ASP A 93 14.37 -15.29 -18.47
N PHE A 94 14.75 -16.57 -18.50
CA PHE A 94 15.81 -17.09 -17.64
C PHE A 94 17.22 -16.60 -17.98
N THR A 95 17.39 -15.79 -19.04
CA THR A 95 18.64 -15.06 -19.28
C THR A 95 18.76 -13.77 -18.48
N ASP A 96 17.63 -13.24 -17.96
CA ASP A 96 17.63 -12.13 -17.02
C ASP A 96 17.78 -12.66 -15.58
N PRO A 97 18.86 -12.28 -14.87
CA PRO A 97 19.06 -12.62 -13.45
C PRO A 97 17.87 -12.28 -12.56
N CYS A 98 17.16 -11.18 -12.83
CA CYS A 98 16.00 -10.77 -12.05
C CYS A 98 14.84 -11.75 -12.22
N GLU A 99 14.49 -12.08 -13.45
CA GLU A 99 13.37 -12.99 -13.73
C GLU A 99 13.67 -14.41 -13.26
N LEU A 100 14.93 -14.86 -13.38
CA LEU A 100 15.41 -16.10 -12.78
C LEU A 100 15.22 -16.11 -11.25
N THR A 101 15.66 -15.06 -10.55
CA THR A 101 15.48 -14.95 -9.09
C THR A 101 14.01 -15.01 -8.68
N ILE A 102 13.14 -14.28 -9.40
CA ILE A 102 11.70 -14.29 -9.13
C ILE A 102 11.15 -15.72 -9.26
N PHE A 103 11.51 -16.43 -10.34
CA PHE A 103 11.04 -17.80 -10.56
C PHE A 103 11.54 -18.79 -9.51
N LEU A 104 12.83 -18.73 -9.15
CA LEU A 104 13.41 -19.60 -8.13
C LEU A 104 12.71 -19.42 -6.78
N LEU A 105 12.56 -18.18 -6.32
CA LEU A 105 11.85 -17.87 -5.08
C LEU A 105 10.36 -18.20 -5.17
N TRP A 106 9.76 -18.15 -6.36
CA TRP A 106 8.38 -18.60 -6.55
C TRP A 106 8.21 -20.10 -6.28
N GLN A 107 9.17 -20.93 -6.69
CA GLN A 107 9.15 -22.36 -6.36
C GLN A 107 9.16 -22.59 -4.85
N ILE A 108 9.97 -21.81 -4.13
CA ILE A 108 10.01 -21.84 -2.66
C ILE A 108 8.68 -21.39 -2.07
N ARG A 109 8.09 -20.30 -2.58
CA ARG A 109 6.80 -19.75 -2.10
C ARG A 109 5.64 -20.75 -2.15
N HIS A 110 5.68 -21.76 -3.02
CA HIS A 110 4.64 -22.80 -3.07
C HIS A 110 4.42 -23.49 -1.71
N THR A 111 5.49 -23.65 -0.92
CA THR A 111 5.46 -24.34 0.38
C THR A 111 4.75 -23.54 1.47
N TRP A 112 4.81 -22.19 1.40
CA TRP A 112 4.08 -21.29 2.31
C TRP A 112 2.58 -21.49 2.24
N THR A 113 2.06 -21.99 1.11
CA THR A 113 0.64 -22.25 0.93
C THR A 113 0.20 -23.68 1.28
N HIS A 114 1.14 -24.63 1.44
CA HIS A 114 0.78 -26.06 1.48
C HIS A 114 1.33 -26.92 2.61
N GLN A 115 2.33 -26.49 3.39
CA GLN A 115 2.84 -27.32 4.51
C GLN A 115 3.35 -26.49 5.70
N GLY A 116 2.65 -25.40 6.02
CA GLY A 116 3.09 -24.50 7.09
C GLY A 116 4.38 -23.73 6.78
N GLY A 117 4.83 -23.73 5.52
CA GLY A 117 6.04 -23.03 5.06
C GLY A 117 7.32 -23.86 5.04
N LEU A 118 7.23 -25.17 5.32
CA LEU A 118 8.37 -26.08 5.26
C LEU A 118 8.66 -26.53 3.82
N ILE A 119 9.93 -26.57 3.45
CA ILE A 119 10.38 -27.07 2.15
C ILE A 119 10.01 -28.56 2.00
N ASP A 120 9.36 -28.91 0.88
CA ASP A 120 9.06 -30.29 0.51
C ASP A 120 9.90 -30.76 -0.70
N GLU A 121 9.81 -32.05 -1.01
CA GLU A 121 10.56 -32.67 -2.11
C GLU A 121 10.21 -32.08 -3.49
N ILE A 122 8.97 -31.63 -3.67
CA ILE A 122 8.52 -31.06 -4.95
C ILE A 122 9.17 -29.69 -5.15
N CYS A 123 9.07 -28.83 -4.14
CA CYS A 123 9.73 -27.52 -4.11
C CYS A 123 11.23 -27.66 -4.36
N LYS A 124 11.88 -28.57 -3.62
CA LYS A 124 13.31 -28.86 -3.78
C LYS A 124 13.65 -29.23 -5.23
N GLY A 125 12.96 -30.23 -5.77
CA GLY A 125 13.23 -30.74 -7.12
C GLY A 125 13.08 -29.66 -8.20
N GLU A 126 12.00 -28.87 -8.16
CA GLU A 126 11.76 -27.81 -9.14
C GLU A 126 12.75 -26.65 -9.00
N TYR A 127 13.07 -26.23 -7.78
CA TYR A 127 14.05 -25.19 -7.51
C TYR A 127 15.47 -25.57 -7.97
N GLU A 128 15.99 -26.72 -7.53
CA GLU A 128 17.36 -27.14 -7.79
C GLU A 128 17.55 -27.43 -9.29
N LYS A 129 16.55 -28.01 -9.95
CA LYS A 129 16.56 -28.22 -11.40
C LYS A 129 16.65 -26.90 -12.17
N ALA A 130 15.85 -25.90 -11.79
CA ALA A 130 15.87 -24.59 -12.43
C ALA A 130 17.20 -23.85 -12.20
N LEU A 131 17.72 -23.87 -10.96
CA LEU A 131 18.99 -23.26 -10.62
C LEU A 131 20.16 -23.90 -11.39
N ASN A 132 20.26 -25.23 -11.37
CA ASN A 132 21.32 -25.96 -12.08
C ASN A 132 21.28 -25.69 -13.60
N SER A 133 20.08 -25.64 -14.19
CA SER A 133 19.92 -25.33 -15.62
C SER A 133 20.42 -23.93 -15.98
N ALA A 134 20.26 -22.95 -15.08
CA ALA A 134 20.77 -21.59 -15.27
C ALA A 134 22.30 -21.50 -15.06
N LEU A 135 22.81 -22.19 -14.03
CA LEU A 135 24.24 -22.21 -13.72
C LEU A 135 25.08 -22.84 -14.84
N ILE A 136 24.59 -23.90 -15.49
CA ILE A 136 25.23 -24.50 -16.68
C ILE A 136 25.40 -23.48 -17.81
N LYS A 137 24.49 -22.50 -17.91
CA LYS A 137 24.52 -21.42 -18.90
C LYS A 137 25.28 -20.17 -18.42
N GLY A 138 25.89 -20.22 -17.24
CA GLY A 138 26.62 -19.09 -16.64
C GLY A 138 25.74 -17.97 -16.09
N ILE A 139 24.44 -18.22 -15.91
CA ILE A 139 23.49 -17.23 -15.39
C ILE A 139 23.28 -17.48 -13.90
N LYS A 140 23.31 -16.42 -13.10
CA LYS A 140 23.15 -16.47 -11.64
C LYS A 140 22.00 -15.60 -11.16
N PRO A 141 21.31 -15.97 -10.07
CA PRO A 141 20.34 -15.10 -9.43
C PRO A 141 20.99 -13.81 -8.89
N ILE A 142 20.20 -12.75 -8.75
CA ILE A 142 20.66 -11.44 -8.24
C ILE A 142 20.95 -11.41 -6.74
N ILE A 143 20.43 -12.40 -5.99
CA ILE A 143 20.73 -12.61 -4.57
C ILE A 143 21.39 -13.98 -4.43
N ASP A 144 22.19 -14.12 -3.38
CA ASP A 144 22.77 -15.41 -3.03
C ASP A 144 21.67 -16.36 -2.56
N LEU A 145 21.47 -17.45 -3.30
CA LEU A 145 20.48 -18.48 -3.01
C LEU A 145 21.21 -19.82 -2.84
N PRO A 146 20.76 -20.67 -1.91
CA PRO A 146 21.43 -21.94 -1.64
C PRO A 146 21.39 -22.86 -2.87
N GLU A 147 22.50 -23.53 -3.16
CA GLU A 147 22.56 -24.49 -4.28
C GLU A 147 21.66 -25.69 -4.07
N ASN A 148 21.43 -26.07 -2.80
CA ASN A 148 20.58 -27.19 -2.40
C ASN A 148 19.63 -26.77 -1.29
N LEU A 149 18.40 -27.27 -1.33
CA LEU A 149 17.41 -27.06 -0.28
C LEU A 149 17.32 -28.27 0.66
N GLU A 150 17.12 -28.01 1.95
CA GLU A 150 16.88 -29.02 2.98
C GLU A 150 15.38 -29.19 3.22
N VAL A 151 14.87 -30.40 3.02
CA VAL A 151 13.44 -30.72 3.24
C VAL A 151 13.12 -30.62 4.73
N GLY A 152 11.97 -30.03 5.04
CA GLY A 152 11.53 -29.78 6.42
C GLY A 152 12.11 -28.50 7.04
N SER A 153 12.93 -27.75 6.32
CA SER A 153 13.44 -26.44 6.76
C SER A 153 12.51 -25.28 6.34
N GLU A 154 12.57 -24.17 7.07
CA GLU A 154 11.91 -22.92 6.70
C GLU A 154 12.86 -22.02 5.91
N PHE A 155 12.36 -21.42 4.82
CA PHE A 155 13.11 -20.42 4.07
C PHE A 155 13.01 -19.05 4.76
N THR A 156 14.17 -18.41 4.97
CA THR A 156 14.23 -17.03 5.48
C THR A 156 14.98 -16.09 4.54
N ILE A 157 14.66 -14.79 4.58
CA ILE A 157 15.34 -13.77 3.78
C ILE A 157 15.66 -12.52 4.60
N GLN A 158 16.85 -11.97 4.41
CA GLN A 158 17.29 -10.72 5.04
C GLN A 158 16.86 -9.49 4.23
N PHE A 159 16.84 -8.34 4.89
CA PHE A 159 16.41 -7.06 4.31
C PHE A 159 17.04 -6.71 2.94
N ASP A 160 18.37 -6.79 2.80
CA ASP A 160 19.04 -6.36 1.56
C ASP A 160 18.71 -7.28 0.37
N ALA A 161 18.61 -8.59 0.63
CA ALA A 161 18.16 -9.55 -0.37
C ALA A 161 16.70 -9.29 -0.75
N TYR A 162 15.83 -9.05 0.24
CA TYR A 162 14.43 -8.69 0.01
C TYR A 162 14.27 -7.45 -0.87
N LEU A 163 15.00 -6.36 -0.58
CA LEU A 163 14.97 -5.14 -1.40
C LEU A 163 15.38 -5.40 -2.85
N SER A 164 16.36 -6.26 -3.05
CA SER A 164 16.84 -6.63 -4.40
C SER A 164 15.76 -7.40 -5.16
N VAL A 165 15.07 -8.33 -4.50
CA VAL A 165 13.92 -9.05 -5.08
C VAL A 165 12.77 -8.10 -5.40
N LYS A 166 12.42 -7.18 -4.48
CA LYS A 166 11.39 -6.16 -4.71
C LYS A 166 11.67 -5.34 -5.96
N LYS A 167 12.93 -4.90 -6.14
CA LYS A 167 13.34 -4.18 -7.36
C LYS A 167 13.15 -5.02 -8.62
N CYS A 168 13.53 -6.30 -8.61
CA CYS A 168 13.31 -7.19 -9.75
C CYS A 168 11.83 -7.36 -10.09
N ILE A 169 10.96 -7.55 -9.08
CA ILE A 169 9.51 -7.65 -9.32
C ILE A 169 8.96 -6.36 -9.93
N PHE A 170 9.37 -5.19 -9.45
CA PHE A 170 8.94 -3.92 -10.04
C PHE A 170 9.52 -3.68 -11.44
N LYS A 171 10.73 -4.16 -11.74
CA LYS A 171 11.29 -4.17 -13.10
C LYS A 171 10.41 -5.01 -14.04
N TYR A 172 10.13 -6.26 -13.66
CA TYR A 172 9.27 -7.16 -14.42
C TYR A 172 7.88 -6.55 -14.70
N ILE A 173 7.27 -5.95 -13.66
CA ILE A 173 5.96 -5.29 -13.79
C ILE A 173 6.06 -4.08 -14.74
N GLY A 174 7.09 -3.25 -14.57
CA GLY A 174 7.29 -2.00 -15.32
C GLY A 174 7.47 -2.20 -16.82
N GLU A 175 7.98 -3.34 -17.26
CA GLU A 175 8.08 -3.71 -18.69
C GLU A 175 6.71 -4.01 -19.33
N ARG A 176 5.66 -4.20 -18.51
CA ARG A 176 4.35 -4.71 -18.95
C ARG A 176 3.20 -3.70 -18.78
N ILE A 177 3.41 -2.62 -18.01
CA ILE A 177 2.40 -1.60 -17.72
C ILE A 177 2.94 -0.18 -17.94
N SER A 178 2.06 0.82 -17.89
CA SER A 178 2.48 2.22 -18.00
C SER A 178 3.32 2.66 -16.79
N GLU A 179 4.21 3.63 -16.98
CA GLU A 179 5.00 4.21 -15.89
C GLU A 179 4.11 4.86 -14.80
N GLU A 180 2.96 5.41 -15.19
CA GLU A 180 1.99 5.99 -14.25
C GLU A 180 1.36 4.91 -13.35
N ASP A 181 0.91 3.81 -13.93
CA ASP A 181 0.36 2.68 -13.18
C ASP A 181 1.42 2.06 -12.26
N LEU A 182 2.67 1.96 -12.75
CA LEU A 182 3.81 1.50 -11.96
C LEU A 182 4.06 2.40 -10.75
N LYS A 183 4.01 3.73 -10.93
CA LYS A 183 4.13 4.71 -9.83
C LYS A 183 3.03 4.52 -8.80
N ILE A 184 1.79 4.24 -9.22
CA ILE A 184 0.69 3.95 -8.30
C ILE A 184 0.99 2.67 -7.52
N LEU A 185 1.30 1.56 -8.19
CA LEU A 185 1.61 0.29 -7.51
C LEU A 185 2.79 0.39 -6.55
N SER A 186 3.85 1.10 -6.94
CA SER A 186 5.02 1.35 -6.09
C SER A 186 4.61 2.10 -4.82
N LYS A 187 3.85 3.20 -4.94
CA LYS A 187 3.33 3.94 -3.77
C LYS A 187 2.46 3.06 -2.87
N ARG A 188 1.57 2.26 -3.45
CA ARG A 188 0.70 1.32 -2.71
C ARG A 188 1.50 0.29 -1.92
N SER A 189 2.63 -0.15 -2.48
CA SER A 189 3.55 -1.10 -1.82
C SER A 189 4.47 -0.48 -0.77
N SER A 190 4.44 0.83 -0.58
CA SER A 190 5.39 1.55 0.28
C SER A 190 4.73 2.36 1.39
N VAL A 191 3.45 2.67 1.24
CA VAL A 191 2.71 3.53 2.17
C VAL A 191 1.68 2.68 2.92
N THR A 192 1.77 2.71 4.24
CA THR A 192 0.80 2.08 5.14
C THR A 192 0.36 3.08 6.22
N ASN A 193 -0.68 2.73 6.99
CA ASN A 193 -1.16 3.51 8.14
C ASN A 193 -1.48 4.98 7.82
N ILE A 194 -2.05 5.25 6.63
CA ILE A 194 -2.52 6.59 6.26
C ILE A 194 -3.57 7.03 7.29
N LYS A 195 -3.30 8.14 7.97
CA LYS A 195 -4.18 8.77 8.95
C LYS A 195 -4.29 10.25 8.66
N PHE A 196 -5.50 10.77 8.76
CA PHE A 196 -5.76 12.20 8.80
C PHE A 196 -5.60 12.64 10.26
N SER A 197 -4.81 13.68 10.49
CA SER A 197 -4.61 14.26 11.82
C SER A 197 -5.34 15.59 11.96
N LYS A 198 -5.45 16.34 10.86
CA LYS A 198 -6.08 17.65 10.80
C LYS A 198 -6.68 17.88 9.42
N CYS A 199 -7.74 18.67 9.35
CA CYS A 199 -8.31 19.15 8.09
C CYS A 199 -8.42 20.68 8.15
N ASP A 200 -7.42 21.38 7.62
CA ASP A 200 -7.42 22.83 7.61
C ASP A 200 -8.16 23.35 6.37
N ILE A 201 -9.04 24.32 6.58
CA ILE A 201 -9.61 25.13 5.50
C ILE A 201 -9.13 26.58 5.62
N ILE A 202 -8.98 27.22 4.47
CA ILE A 202 -8.57 28.61 4.36
C ILE A 202 -9.79 29.43 3.95
N MET A 203 -10.16 30.40 4.77
CA MET A 203 -11.28 31.29 4.52
C MET A 203 -10.78 32.72 4.36
N THR A 204 -11.28 33.41 3.34
CA THR A 204 -10.96 34.82 3.10
C THR A 204 -12.13 35.70 3.52
N TYR A 205 -11.85 36.64 4.42
CA TYR A 205 -12.76 37.66 4.90
C TYR A 205 -12.26 39.05 4.45
N GLU A 206 -13.10 40.07 4.60
CA GLU A 206 -12.71 41.47 4.29
C GLU A 206 -11.51 41.96 5.12
N PHE A 207 -11.36 41.48 6.35
CA PHE A 207 -10.26 41.87 7.24
C PHE A 207 -8.97 41.03 7.06
N GLY A 208 -9.01 39.99 6.24
CA GLY A 208 -7.88 39.09 6.02
C GLY A 208 -8.26 37.63 5.78
N THR A 209 -7.25 36.78 5.71
CA THR A 209 -7.38 35.34 5.50
C THR A 209 -7.10 34.60 6.79
N VAL A 210 -8.00 33.68 7.17
CA VAL A 210 -7.87 32.83 8.35
C VAL A 210 -7.77 31.36 7.97
N GLN A 211 -7.00 30.61 8.76
CA GLN A 211 -6.90 29.16 8.72
C GLN A 211 -7.65 28.58 9.92
N ILE A 212 -8.57 27.65 9.66
CA ILE A 212 -9.40 27.03 10.69
C ILE A 212 -9.36 25.50 10.57
N ASP A 213 -9.48 24.82 11.69
CA ASP A 213 -9.68 23.37 11.71
C ASP A 213 -11.16 23.06 11.41
N LEU A 214 -11.40 22.42 10.28
CA LEU A 214 -12.74 22.06 9.85
C LEU A 214 -13.44 21.11 10.83
N ALA A 215 -12.71 20.24 11.53
CA ALA A 215 -13.29 19.33 12.50
C ALA A 215 -13.83 20.09 13.72
N GLU A 216 -13.08 21.06 14.24
CA GLU A 216 -13.49 21.89 15.37
C GLU A 216 -14.68 22.80 14.99
N ALA A 217 -14.64 23.37 13.79
CA ALA A 217 -15.75 24.16 13.24
C ALA A 217 -17.03 23.32 13.14
N TYR A 218 -16.92 22.11 12.59
CA TYR A 218 -18.05 21.18 12.46
C TYR A 218 -18.62 20.78 13.84
N GLU A 219 -17.79 20.57 14.86
CA GLU A 219 -18.24 20.31 16.23
C GLU A 219 -18.96 21.49 16.90
N CYS A 220 -18.63 22.71 16.46
CA CYS A 220 -19.27 23.95 16.89
C CYS A 220 -20.59 24.24 16.18
N GLY A 221 -21.02 23.39 15.24
CA GLY A 221 -22.30 23.49 14.54
C GLY A 221 -22.21 24.21 13.20
N CYS A 222 -21.02 24.33 12.61
CA CYS A 222 -20.87 24.66 11.20
C CYS A 222 -21.27 23.45 10.34
N ASP A 223 -22.00 23.69 9.26
CA ASP A 223 -22.46 22.63 8.38
C ASP A 223 -21.59 22.54 7.11
N ILE A 224 -21.48 21.32 6.59
CA ILE A 224 -20.94 21.07 5.26
C ILE A 224 -22.10 20.53 4.43
N ASP A 225 -22.41 21.20 3.33
CA ASP A 225 -23.46 20.73 2.43
C ASP A 225 -23.07 19.32 1.92
N PRO A 226 -23.90 18.29 2.15
CA PRO A 226 -23.54 16.92 1.82
C PRO A 226 -23.51 16.65 0.31
N VAL A 227 -24.04 17.56 -0.51
CA VAL A 227 -24.12 17.46 -1.98
C VAL A 227 -23.03 18.31 -2.63
N THR A 228 -22.92 19.59 -2.28
CA THR A 228 -21.92 20.50 -2.87
C THR A 228 -20.56 20.38 -2.20
N GLN A 229 -20.48 19.78 -1.01
CA GLN A 229 -19.29 19.71 -0.17
C GLN A 229 -18.76 21.10 0.24
N GLU A 230 -19.59 22.13 0.10
CA GLU A 230 -19.24 23.48 0.49
C GLU A 230 -19.41 23.64 2.00
N PHE A 231 -18.42 24.29 2.62
CA PHE A 231 -18.49 24.69 4.01
C PHE A 231 -19.44 25.88 4.14
N GLY A 232 -20.59 25.66 4.78
CA GLY A 232 -21.55 26.70 5.10
C GLY A 232 -21.12 27.45 6.35
N ALA A 233 -20.42 28.57 6.16
CA ALA A 233 -20.28 29.54 7.24
C ALA A 233 -21.67 30.14 7.53
N THR A 234 -22.15 30.04 8.76
CA THR A 234 -23.39 30.73 9.14
C THR A 234 -23.12 32.24 9.00
N SER A 235 -24.09 32.98 8.46
CA SER A 235 -23.98 34.41 8.16
C SER A 235 -23.71 35.30 9.38
N GLU A 236 -23.68 34.72 10.58
CA GLU A 236 -23.52 35.40 11.87
C GLU A 236 -22.20 35.07 12.56
N MET A 237 -21.30 34.31 11.93
CA MET A 237 -19.98 34.04 12.50
C MET A 237 -19.16 35.32 12.61
N PHE A 238 -18.58 35.57 13.78
CA PHE A 238 -17.67 36.70 13.98
C PHE A 238 -16.30 36.23 14.46
N TYR A 239 -15.25 36.84 13.91
CA TYR A 239 -13.87 36.62 14.33
C TYR A 239 -13.47 37.66 15.38
N ASN A 240 -12.97 37.21 16.52
CA ASN A 240 -12.39 38.08 17.54
C ASN A 240 -10.85 38.11 17.37
N PRO A 241 -10.25 39.23 16.95
CA PRO A 241 -8.81 39.33 16.71
C PRO A 241 -7.96 39.33 17.99
N GLU A 242 -8.55 39.64 19.16
CA GLU A 242 -7.83 39.62 20.44
C GLU A 242 -7.66 38.21 20.97
N THR A 243 -8.68 37.36 20.78
CA THR A 243 -8.68 35.97 21.26
C THR A 243 -8.31 34.95 20.18
N GLY A 244 -8.37 35.34 18.90
CA GLY A 244 -8.14 34.45 17.77
C GLY A 244 -9.22 33.38 17.63
N LEU A 245 -10.46 33.67 18.04
CA LEU A 245 -11.58 32.73 17.99
C LEU A 245 -12.63 33.19 16.97
N ILE A 246 -13.26 32.22 16.31
CA ILE A 246 -14.53 32.42 15.61
C ILE A 246 -15.64 31.91 16.51
N THR A 247 -16.64 32.75 16.75
CA THR A 247 -17.84 32.39 17.52
C THR A 247 -18.99 32.09 16.56
N VAL A 248 -19.77 31.05 16.86
CA VAL A 248 -20.97 30.64 16.14
C VAL A 248 -22.19 30.98 17.01
N PRO A 249 -22.88 32.11 16.77
CA PRO A 249 -23.93 32.59 17.69
C PRO A 249 -25.09 31.62 17.87
N SER A 250 -25.48 30.93 16.81
CA SER A 250 -26.58 29.96 16.83
C SER A 250 -26.37 28.80 17.81
N THR A 251 -25.12 28.47 18.15
CA THR A 251 -24.78 27.40 19.11
C THR A 251 -24.15 27.91 20.40
N GLY A 252 -23.76 29.19 20.45
CA GLY A 252 -23.01 29.79 21.56
C GLY A 252 -21.59 29.24 21.72
N LYS A 253 -21.09 28.46 20.74
CA LYS A 253 -19.75 27.86 20.77
C LYS A 253 -18.75 28.70 20.01
N SER A 254 -17.47 28.49 20.29
CA SER A 254 -16.36 29.14 19.58
C SER A 254 -15.25 28.15 19.29
N PHE A 255 -14.53 28.36 18.19
CA PHE A 255 -13.38 27.56 17.80
C PHE A 255 -12.19 28.43 17.38
N PRO A 256 -10.95 27.94 17.54
CA PRO A 256 -9.73 28.62 17.11
C PRO A 256 -9.68 28.97 15.62
N ALA A 257 -9.16 30.15 15.30
CA ALA A 257 -8.85 30.58 13.95
C ALA A 257 -7.55 31.38 13.91
N LYS A 258 -6.63 30.95 13.04
CA LYS A 258 -5.32 31.59 12.87
C LYS A 258 -5.38 32.58 11.71
N LEU A 259 -5.20 33.87 11.99
CA LEU A 259 -4.99 34.87 10.94
C LEU A 259 -3.64 34.62 10.24
N ILE A 260 -3.67 34.35 8.94
CA ILE A 260 -2.48 34.03 8.13
C ILE A 260 -2.15 35.14 7.12
N LYS A 261 -3.10 36.03 6.81
CA LYS A 261 -2.89 37.20 5.97
C LYS A 261 -3.84 38.33 6.37
N ARG A 262 -3.37 39.57 6.30
CA ARG A 262 -4.19 40.79 6.40
C ARG A 262 -4.42 41.36 5.00
#